data_AF-A0A652YHY0-F1
#
_entry.id   AF-A0A652YHY0-F1
#
_cell.length_a   1.000
_cell.length_b   1.000
_cell.length_c   1.000
_cell.angle_alpha   90.00
_cell.angle_beta   90.00
_cell.angle_gamma   90.00
#
_symmetry.space_group_name_H-M   'P 1'
#
loop_
_entity.id
_entity.type
_entity.pdbx_description
1 polymer ?
#
loop_
_entity_poly.entity_id
_entity_poly.type
_entity_poly.pdbx_seq_one_letter_code
_entity_poly.pdbx_strand_id
1 'polypeptide(L)'
;MVTSSDKSSSASRRLRTVANVDENIKAARKKALDHQNMIEKLAEPLYAVSEKLSVLDHAQASVSTASERKIKSLTDGLEKKIEKLKEDTAAKIEQIKVDTKAKIESLQSEQHSAENDLSIEYAEAIVQFSLGGSPADLSTVLGVSVREAKNLIETSKADLEKVGISVTSPLSSPTTAAPDEDKVVATKAADDIMQQSA
;
A
#
# COMPACT_ATOMS: atom_id res chain seq x y z
N MET A 1 -37.25 68.40 90.67
CA MET A 1 -37.16 67.21 89.79
C MET A 1 -38.18 67.36 88.68
N VAL A 2 -37.75 67.05 87.43
CA VAL A 2 -38.52 66.94 86.17
C VAL A 2 -39.04 68.26 85.59
N THR A 3 -38.29 68.82 84.63
CA THR A 3 -38.74 69.87 83.71
C THR A 3 -38.84 69.33 82.28
N SER A 4 -39.87 69.80 81.57
CA SER A 4 -40.08 69.79 80.12
C SER A 4 -40.52 68.50 79.42
N SER A 5 -41.85 68.30 79.31
CA SER A 5 -42.49 67.30 78.43
C SER A 5 -43.39 67.91 77.33
N ASP A 6 -43.23 69.20 76.99
CA ASP A 6 -44.20 69.88 76.10
C ASP A 6 -43.68 70.28 74.70
N LYS A 7 -42.41 70.01 74.35
CA LYS A 7 -41.89 70.35 73.01
C LYS A 7 -41.84 69.19 72.01
N SER A 8 -42.12 67.95 72.42
CA SER A 8 -42.10 66.78 71.51
C SER A 8 -43.46 66.44 70.88
N SER A 9 -44.56 67.05 71.34
CA SER A 9 -45.92 66.71 70.90
C SER A 9 -46.39 67.47 69.65
N SER A 10 -45.79 68.61 69.31
CA SER A 10 -46.17 69.42 68.13
C SER A 10 -45.60 68.91 66.80
N ALA A 11 -44.54 68.10 66.82
CA ALA A 11 -43.99 67.46 65.61
C ALA A 11 -44.80 66.23 65.16
N SER A 12 -45.52 65.59 66.08
CA SER A 12 -46.25 64.33 65.84
C SER A 12 -47.68 64.53 65.30
N ARG A 13 -48.13 65.79 65.19
CA ARG A 13 -49.47 66.18 64.70
C ARG A 13 -49.44 66.96 63.39
N ARG A 14 -48.40 66.82 62.56
CA ARG A 14 -48.55 67.12 61.13
C ARG A 14 -49.46 66.04 60.54
N LEU A 15 -50.75 66.35 60.56
CA LEU A 15 -51.85 65.53 60.05
C LEU A 15 -51.40 64.79 58.77
N ARG A 16 -51.53 63.46 58.80
CA ARG A 16 -51.54 62.62 57.60
C ARG A 16 -52.79 62.98 56.80
N THR A 17 -52.74 64.12 56.12
CA THR A 17 -53.72 64.47 55.09
C THR A 17 -53.57 63.47 53.95
N VAL A 18 -54.66 63.20 53.23
CA VAL A 18 -54.64 62.32 52.04
C VAL A 18 -53.55 62.77 51.06
N ALA A 19 -53.32 64.08 50.94
CA ALA A 19 -52.24 64.67 50.14
C ALA A 19 -50.81 64.22 50.55
N ASN A 20 -50.48 64.16 51.85
CA ASN A 20 -49.16 63.70 52.33
C ASN A 20 -48.95 62.19 52.08
N VAL A 21 -50.03 61.40 52.08
CA VAL A 21 -49.97 59.97 51.75
C VAL A 21 -49.76 59.79 50.25
N ASP A 22 -50.49 60.55 49.42
CA ASP A 22 -50.34 60.52 47.97
C ASP A 22 -48.95 60.96 47.50
N GLU A 23 -48.37 62.00 48.12
CA GLU A 23 -47.00 62.43 47.82
C GLU A 23 -45.97 61.36 48.19
N ASN A 24 -46.12 60.71 49.36
CA ASN A 24 -45.25 59.59 49.74
C ASN A 24 -45.39 58.38 48.83
N ILE A 25 -46.62 58.05 48.40
CA ILE A 25 -46.86 56.99 47.42
C ILE A 25 -46.24 57.33 46.08
N LYS A 26 -46.38 58.57 45.60
CA LYS A 26 -45.73 59.04 44.36
C LYS A 26 -44.21 58.98 44.46
N ALA A 27 -43.63 59.42 45.57
CA ALA A 27 -42.19 59.36 45.82
C ALA A 27 -41.68 57.91 45.90
N ALA A 28 -42.42 57.02 46.55
CA ALA A 28 -42.09 55.60 46.61
C ALA A 28 -42.16 54.93 45.23
N ARG A 29 -43.20 55.23 44.44
CA ARG A 29 -43.31 54.76 43.04
C ARG A 29 -42.16 55.27 42.19
N LYS A 30 -41.80 56.55 42.31
CA LYS A 30 -40.66 57.13 41.60
C LYS A 30 -39.35 56.43 41.95
N LYS A 31 -39.09 56.19 43.25
CA LYS A 31 -37.91 55.43 43.69
C LYS A 31 -37.89 53.99 43.16
N ALA A 32 -39.04 53.31 43.14
CA ALA A 32 -39.13 51.97 42.59
C ALA A 32 -38.83 51.96 41.08
N LEU A 33 -39.33 52.95 40.34
CA LEU A 33 -39.06 53.13 38.92
C LEU A 33 -37.58 53.44 38.66
N ASP A 34 -36.97 54.33 39.45
CA ASP A 34 -35.55 54.67 39.36
C ASP A 34 -34.66 53.44 39.65
N HIS A 35 -35.06 52.62 40.62
CA HIS A 35 -34.38 51.36 40.95
C HIS A 35 -34.53 50.33 39.82
N GLN A 36 -35.70 50.23 39.21
CA GLN A 36 -35.91 49.38 38.03
C GLN A 36 -35.01 49.82 36.87
N ASN A 37 -34.98 51.13 36.56
CA ASN A 37 -34.11 51.67 35.51
C ASN A 37 -32.62 51.41 35.79
N MET A 38 -32.21 51.45 37.06
CA MET A 38 -30.84 51.10 37.45
C MET A 38 -30.55 49.61 37.24
N ILE A 39 -31.48 48.72 37.58
CA ILE A 39 -31.36 47.28 37.33
C ILE A 39 -31.26 47.01 35.83
N GLU A 40 -32.12 47.63 35.02
CA GLU A 40 -32.09 47.46 33.56
C GLU A 40 -30.74 47.87 32.97
N LYS A 41 -30.19 49.02 33.37
CA LYS A 41 -28.85 49.46 32.98
C LYS A 41 -27.74 48.50 33.42
N LEU A 42 -27.86 47.90 34.60
CA LEU A 42 -26.89 46.90 35.08
C LEU A 42 -27.04 45.55 34.37
N ALA A 43 -28.23 45.23 33.86
CA ALA A 43 -28.51 43.99 33.14
C ALA A 43 -28.09 44.03 31.67
N GLU A 44 -28.09 45.20 31.02
CA GLU A 44 -27.60 45.39 29.63
C GLU A 44 -26.25 44.69 29.34
N PRO A 45 -25.17 44.90 30.11
CA PRO A 45 -23.90 44.22 29.86
C PRO A 45 -23.98 42.70 30.07
N LEU A 46 -24.84 42.21 30.97
CA LEU A 46 -25.06 40.78 31.16
C LEU A 46 -25.75 40.17 29.94
N TYR A 47 -26.78 40.83 29.40
CA TYR A 47 -27.44 40.38 28.18
C TYR A 47 -26.48 40.36 26.99
N ALA A 48 -25.67 41.41 26.83
CA ALA A 48 -24.66 41.47 25.77
C ALA A 48 -23.61 40.34 25.88
N VAL A 49 -23.20 39.97 27.10
CA VAL A 49 -22.31 38.81 27.31
C VAL A 49 -23.04 37.50 27.02
N SER A 50 -24.30 37.36 27.44
CA SER A 50 -25.08 36.14 27.19
C SER A 50 -25.29 35.86 25.70
N GLU A 51 -25.52 36.91 24.91
CA GLU A 51 -25.63 36.79 23.46
C GLU A 51 -24.31 36.32 22.83
N LYS A 52 -23.19 36.93 23.24
CA LYS A 52 -21.84 36.50 22.80
C LYS A 52 -21.53 35.06 23.18
N LEU A 53 -21.93 34.62 24.37
CA LEU A 53 -21.76 33.23 24.81
C LEU A 53 -22.57 32.28 23.93
N SER A 54 -23.83 32.62 23.61
CA SER A 54 -24.65 31.77 22.71
C SER A 54 -24.03 31.65 21.31
N VAL A 55 -23.46 32.74 20.78
CA VAL A 55 -22.76 32.71 19.48
C VAL A 55 -21.52 31.83 19.56
N LEU A 56 -20.77 31.89 20.66
CA LEU A 56 -19.59 31.06 20.87
C LEU A 56 -19.97 29.57 20.99
N ASP A 57 -21.01 29.24 21.75
CA ASP A 57 -21.50 27.87 21.89
C ASP A 57 -21.95 27.28 20.55
N HIS A 58 -22.67 28.08 19.74
CA HIS A 58 -23.05 27.67 18.38
C HIS A 58 -21.84 27.49 17.47
N ALA A 59 -20.87 28.39 17.53
CA ALA A 59 -19.63 28.26 16.75
C ALA A 59 -18.84 27.00 17.16
N GLN A 60 -18.74 26.72 18.47
CA GLN A 60 -18.07 25.55 19.00
C GLN A 60 -18.77 24.25 18.57
N ALA A 61 -20.10 24.19 18.65
CA ALA A 61 -20.88 23.04 18.19
C ALA A 61 -20.71 22.83 16.67
N SER A 62 -20.70 23.91 15.89
CA SER A 62 -20.45 23.85 14.45
C SER A 62 -19.05 23.32 14.13
N VAL A 63 -18.02 23.77 14.84
CA VAL A 63 -16.65 23.29 14.64
C VAL A 63 -16.51 21.82 15.04
N SER A 64 -17.07 21.41 16.18
CA SER A 64 -17.03 20.01 16.62
C SER A 64 -17.64 19.10 15.57
N THR A 65 -18.87 19.38 15.14
CA THR A 65 -19.58 18.58 14.14
C THR A 65 -18.88 18.57 12.79
N ALA A 66 -18.33 19.70 12.33
CA ALA A 66 -17.55 19.76 11.09
C ALA A 66 -16.25 18.92 11.20
N SER A 67 -15.56 18.99 12.33
CA SER A 67 -14.33 18.23 12.57
C SER A 67 -14.59 16.73 12.61
N GLU A 68 -15.64 16.29 13.30
CA GLU A 68 -16.06 14.87 13.36
C GLU A 68 -16.40 14.33 11.96
N ARG A 69 -17.14 15.10 11.15
CA ARG A 69 -17.44 14.72 9.77
C ARG A 69 -16.17 14.61 8.93
N LYS A 70 -15.22 15.53 9.11
CA LYS A 70 -13.96 15.50 8.37
C LYS A 70 -13.10 14.31 8.78
N ILE A 71 -12.99 14.03 10.07
CA ILE A 71 -12.28 12.87 10.61
C ILE A 71 -12.90 11.60 10.04
N LYS A 72 -14.22 11.42 10.15
CA LYS A 72 -14.92 10.25 9.62
C LYS A 72 -14.68 10.06 8.13
N SER A 73 -14.82 11.12 7.33
CA SER A 73 -14.56 11.05 5.88
C SER A 73 -13.12 10.67 5.54
N LEU A 74 -12.14 11.15 6.32
CA LEU A 74 -10.74 10.78 6.13
C LEU A 74 -10.49 9.32 6.52
N THR A 75 -11.00 8.88 7.66
CA THR A 75 -10.90 7.48 8.13
C THR A 75 -11.51 6.52 7.12
N ASP A 76 -12.76 6.74 6.70
CA ASP A 76 -13.44 5.91 5.71
C ASP A 76 -12.68 5.87 4.38
N GLY A 77 -12.09 7.00 3.97
CA GLY A 77 -11.29 7.10 2.75
C GLY A 77 -9.96 6.35 2.84
N LEU A 78 -9.31 6.37 4.00
CA LEU A 78 -8.06 5.64 4.24
C LEU A 78 -8.31 4.13 4.35
N GLU A 79 -9.37 3.72 5.06
CA GLU A 79 -9.74 2.30 5.19
C GLU A 79 -10.00 1.67 3.82
N LYS A 80 -10.79 2.33 2.95
CA LYS A 80 -11.03 1.87 1.58
C LYS A 80 -9.75 1.75 0.76
N LYS A 81 -8.81 2.69 0.91
CA LYS A 81 -7.51 2.63 0.22
C LYS A 81 -6.66 1.46 0.73
N ILE A 82 -6.66 1.21 2.04
CA ILE A 82 -5.94 0.09 2.65
C ILE A 82 -6.52 -1.23 2.16
N GLU A 83 -7.84 -1.37 2.13
CA GLU A 83 -8.52 -2.57 1.66
C GLU A 83 -8.20 -2.84 0.19
N LYS A 84 -8.31 -1.83 -0.68
CA LYS A 84 -7.92 -1.95 -2.08
C LYS A 84 -6.45 -2.35 -2.26
N LEU A 85 -5.54 -1.74 -1.50
CA LEU A 85 -4.11 -2.11 -1.58
C LEU A 85 -3.88 -3.56 -1.12
N LYS A 86 -4.61 -4.05 -0.11
CA LYS A 86 -4.53 -5.44 0.33
C LYS A 86 -5.01 -6.40 -0.76
N GLU A 87 -6.12 -6.09 -1.42
CA GLU A 87 -6.65 -6.90 -2.53
C GLU A 87 -5.69 -6.90 -3.72
N ASP A 88 -5.22 -5.73 -4.16
CA ASP A 88 -4.29 -5.59 -5.28
C ASP A 88 -2.96 -6.32 -5.01
N THR A 89 -2.44 -6.23 -3.78
CA THR A 89 -1.21 -6.93 -3.41
C THR A 89 -1.41 -8.44 -3.31
N ALA A 90 -2.52 -8.91 -2.76
CA ALA A 90 -2.85 -10.33 -2.72
C ALA A 90 -2.99 -10.91 -4.14
N ALA A 91 -3.69 -10.21 -5.03
CA ALA A 91 -3.83 -10.61 -6.43
C ALA A 91 -2.46 -10.67 -7.13
N LYS A 92 -1.59 -9.69 -6.90
CA LYS A 92 -0.25 -9.67 -7.50
C LYS A 92 0.65 -10.80 -6.96
N ILE A 93 0.53 -11.15 -5.68
CA ILE A 93 1.24 -12.29 -5.10
C ILE A 93 0.77 -13.60 -5.75
N GLU A 94 -0.53 -13.81 -5.91
CA GLU A 94 -1.05 -15.02 -6.56
C GLU A 94 -0.64 -15.10 -8.02
N GLN A 95 -0.66 -13.99 -8.75
CA GLN A 95 -0.16 -13.95 -10.13
C GLN A 95 1.31 -14.35 -10.20
N ILE A 96 2.17 -13.76 -9.36
CA ILE A 96 3.60 -14.08 -9.32
C ILE A 96 3.82 -15.57 -8.99
N LYS A 97 3.04 -16.16 -8.08
CA LYS A 97 3.14 -17.60 -7.77
C LYS A 97 2.82 -18.46 -8.98
N VAL A 98 1.76 -18.13 -9.72
CA VAL A 98 1.37 -18.86 -10.94
C VAL A 98 2.47 -18.74 -12.00
N ASP A 99 2.92 -17.51 -12.27
CA ASP A 99 3.96 -17.26 -13.29
C ASP A 99 5.28 -17.94 -12.94
N THR A 100 5.66 -17.92 -11.66
CA THR A 100 6.88 -18.58 -11.18
C THR A 100 6.78 -20.10 -11.33
N LYS A 101 5.64 -20.71 -10.98
CA LYS A 101 5.42 -22.15 -11.16
C LYS A 101 5.49 -22.53 -12.64
N ALA A 102 4.80 -21.80 -13.50
CA ALA A 102 4.84 -22.03 -14.94
C ALA A 102 6.27 -21.93 -15.49
N LYS A 103 7.05 -20.95 -15.01
CA LYS A 103 8.45 -20.82 -15.43
C LYS A 103 9.33 -21.95 -14.94
N ILE A 104 9.13 -22.44 -13.70
CA ILE A 104 9.84 -23.61 -13.17
C ILE A 104 9.51 -24.85 -13.99
N GLU A 105 8.23 -25.12 -14.28
CA GLU A 105 7.80 -26.27 -15.08
C GLU A 105 8.39 -26.21 -16.50
N SER A 106 8.41 -25.03 -17.12
CA SER A 106 9.06 -24.81 -18.41
C SER A 106 10.55 -25.11 -18.37
N LEU A 107 11.27 -24.63 -17.36
CA LEU A 107 12.71 -24.88 -17.21
C LEU A 107 13.02 -26.35 -16.94
N GLN A 108 12.18 -27.04 -16.15
CA GLN A 108 12.32 -28.48 -15.90
C GLN A 108 12.09 -29.29 -17.17
N SER A 109 11.09 -28.93 -17.97
CA SER A 109 10.85 -29.58 -19.27
C SER A 109 12.02 -29.36 -20.23
N GLU A 110 12.58 -28.15 -20.28
CA GLU A 110 13.74 -27.82 -21.11
C GLU A 110 14.98 -28.60 -20.65
N GLN A 111 15.23 -28.67 -19.34
CA GLN A 111 16.32 -29.47 -18.78
C GLN A 111 16.17 -30.95 -19.12
N HIS A 112 14.98 -31.54 -18.92
CA HIS A 112 14.77 -32.95 -19.24
C HIS A 112 14.90 -33.24 -20.74
N SER A 113 14.49 -32.30 -21.61
CA SER A 113 14.75 -32.44 -23.04
C SER A 113 16.25 -32.46 -23.34
N ALA A 114 17.01 -31.51 -22.78
CA ALA A 114 18.45 -31.44 -22.99
C ALA A 114 19.19 -32.66 -22.43
N GLU A 115 18.77 -33.18 -21.27
CA GLU A 115 19.31 -34.41 -20.68
C GLU A 115 19.04 -35.63 -21.57
N ASN A 116 17.84 -35.71 -22.17
CA ASN A 116 17.50 -36.78 -23.10
C ASN A 116 18.30 -36.67 -24.40
N ASP A 117 18.42 -35.48 -24.97
CA ASP A 117 19.19 -35.22 -26.19
C ASP A 117 20.67 -35.61 -25.98
N LEU A 118 21.26 -35.23 -24.84
CA LEU A 118 22.63 -35.61 -24.48
C LEU A 118 22.78 -37.12 -24.26
N SER A 119 21.77 -37.77 -23.67
CA SER A 119 21.77 -39.22 -23.48
C SER A 119 21.72 -39.96 -24.82
N ILE A 120 20.96 -39.44 -25.79
CA ILE A 120 20.92 -39.94 -27.17
C ILE A 120 22.29 -39.74 -27.83
N GLU A 121 22.87 -38.54 -27.76
CA GLU A 121 24.19 -38.24 -28.34
C GLU A 121 25.28 -39.15 -27.75
N TYR A 122 25.24 -39.40 -26.44
CA TYR A 122 26.15 -40.34 -25.78
C TYR A 122 25.97 -41.79 -26.27
N ALA A 123 24.73 -42.24 -26.42
CA ALA A 123 24.44 -43.57 -26.98
C ALA A 123 24.92 -43.68 -28.44
N GLU A 124 24.72 -42.65 -29.26
CA GLU A 124 25.25 -42.58 -30.63
C GLU A 124 26.77 -42.67 -30.63
N ALA A 125 27.46 -41.90 -29.77
CA ALA A 125 28.92 -41.92 -29.67
C ALA A 125 29.46 -43.30 -29.28
N ILE A 126 28.82 -44.00 -28.34
CA ILE A 126 29.18 -45.38 -27.96
C ILE A 126 29.03 -46.32 -29.16
N VAL A 127 27.90 -46.25 -29.86
CA VAL A 127 27.64 -47.14 -31.00
C VAL A 127 28.60 -46.83 -32.15
N GLN A 128 28.83 -45.56 -32.47
CA GLN A 128 29.79 -45.13 -33.49
C GLN A 128 31.21 -45.58 -33.16
N PHE A 129 31.65 -45.43 -31.90
CA PHE A 129 32.95 -45.94 -31.45
C PHE A 129 33.04 -47.45 -31.66
N SER A 130 31.98 -48.21 -31.33
CA SER A 130 31.96 -49.67 -31.50
C SER A 130 32.01 -50.14 -32.96
N LEU A 131 31.72 -49.27 -33.93
CA LEU A 131 31.84 -49.58 -35.36
C LEU A 131 33.30 -49.49 -35.85
N GLY A 132 34.12 -48.65 -35.22
CA GLY A 132 35.53 -48.45 -35.57
C GLY A 132 36.53 -49.11 -34.62
N GLY A 133 36.12 -49.44 -33.39
CA GLY A 133 36.96 -49.98 -32.32
C GLY A 133 36.41 -51.25 -31.67
N SER A 134 37.22 -51.90 -30.82
CA SER A 134 36.82 -53.07 -30.05
C SER A 134 36.15 -52.68 -28.72
N PRO A 135 35.27 -53.51 -28.15
CA PRO A 135 34.79 -53.33 -26.78
C PRO A 135 35.91 -53.24 -25.73
N ALA A 136 37.10 -53.77 -26.02
CA ALA A 136 38.28 -53.60 -25.17
C ALA A 136 38.83 -52.16 -25.20
N ASP A 137 38.77 -51.49 -26.35
CA ASP A 137 39.21 -50.09 -26.51
C ASP A 137 38.21 -49.15 -25.84
N LEU A 138 36.90 -49.43 -25.94
CA LEU A 138 35.87 -48.66 -25.24
C LEU A 138 36.01 -48.81 -23.72
N SER A 139 36.40 -49.99 -23.25
CA SER A 139 36.71 -50.27 -21.85
C SER A 139 37.88 -49.44 -21.33
N THR A 140 38.95 -49.27 -22.12
CA THR A 140 40.11 -48.45 -21.71
C THR A 140 39.79 -46.95 -21.74
N VAL A 141 39.01 -46.48 -22.72
CA VAL A 141 38.59 -45.08 -22.84
C VAL A 141 37.67 -44.65 -21.68
N LEU A 142 36.67 -45.47 -21.36
CA LEU A 142 35.70 -45.15 -20.31
C LEU A 142 36.14 -45.62 -18.90
N GLY A 143 37.25 -46.36 -18.81
CA GLY A 143 37.74 -46.91 -17.54
C GLY A 143 36.84 -47.99 -16.92
N VAL A 144 36.08 -48.71 -17.76
CA VAL A 144 35.12 -49.75 -17.35
C VAL A 144 35.62 -51.15 -17.75
N SER A 145 35.03 -52.20 -17.19
CA SER A 145 35.37 -53.56 -17.59
C SER A 145 34.90 -53.87 -19.03
N VAL A 146 35.57 -54.79 -19.71
CA VAL A 146 35.19 -55.20 -21.08
C VAL A 146 33.76 -55.76 -21.14
N ARG A 147 33.29 -56.40 -20.06
CA ARG A 147 31.90 -56.90 -19.96
C ARG A 147 30.91 -55.74 -19.87
N GLU A 148 31.20 -54.72 -19.07
CA GLU A 148 30.36 -53.51 -18.97
C GLU A 148 30.37 -52.72 -20.29
N ALA A 149 31.51 -52.60 -20.96
CA ALA A 149 31.61 -51.97 -22.28
C ALA A 149 30.72 -52.67 -23.32
N LYS A 150 30.68 -54.01 -23.34
CA LYS A 150 29.77 -54.77 -24.22
C LYS A 150 28.31 -54.51 -23.88
N ASN A 151 27.96 -54.54 -22.59
CA ASN A 151 26.60 -54.26 -22.15
C ASN A 151 26.18 -52.83 -22.53
N LEU A 152 27.06 -51.84 -22.37
CA LEU A 152 26.81 -50.45 -22.74
C LEU A 152 26.53 -50.29 -24.24
N ILE A 153 27.25 -51.01 -25.10
CA ILE A 153 27.00 -51.00 -26.54
C ILE A 153 25.62 -51.60 -26.86
N GLU A 154 25.26 -52.71 -26.21
CA GLU A 154 23.95 -53.36 -26.40
C GLU A 154 22.80 -52.47 -25.92
N THR A 155 22.93 -51.85 -24.73
CA THR A 155 21.91 -50.94 -24.19
C THR A 155 21.79 -49.67 -25.03
N SER A 156 22.91 -49.09 -25.47
CA SER A 156 22.92 -47.90 -26.31
C SER A 156 22.26 -48.15 -27.67
N LYS A 157 22.48 -49.32 -28.27
CA LYS A 157 21.74 -49.71 -29.50
C LYS A 157 20.24 -49.82 -29.26
N ALA A 158 19.84 -50.48 -28.17
CA ALA A 158 18.43 -50.62 -27.84
C ALA A 158 17.76 -49.27 -27.55
N ASP A 159 18.48 -48.33 -26.92
CA ASP A 159 17.94 -46.99 -26.63
C ASP A 159 17.80 -46.13 -27.89
N LEU A 160 18.74 -46.21 -28.84
CA LEU A 160 18.60 -45.55 -30.14
C LEU A 160 17.48 -46.15 -30.99
N GLU A 161 17.30 -47.48 -30.96
CA GLU A 161 16.18 -48.15 -31.62
C GLU A 161 14.82 -47.70 -31.06
N LYS A 162 14.70 -47.50 -29.75
CA LYS A 162 13.47 -46.96 -29.13
C LYS A 162 13.13 -45.56 -29.62
N VAL A 163 14.14 -44.74 -29.90
CA VAL A 163 13.99 -43.37 -30.43
C VAL A 163 13.88 -43.37 -31.97
N GLY A 164 14.04 -44.53 -32.62
CA GLY A 164 13.94 -44.70 -34.07
C GLY A 164 15.18 -44.24 -34.84
N ILE A 165 16.32 -44.09 -34.16
CA ILE A 165 17.59 -43.66 -34.75
C ILE A 165 18.41 -44.90 -35.11
N SER A 166 18.83 -45.00 -36.37
CA SER A 166 19.74 -46.05 -36.83
C SER A 166 21.08 -45.43 -37.19
N VAL A 167 22.12 -45.74 -36.40
CA VAL A 167 23.48 -45.24 -36.64
C VAL A 167 24.08 -45.99 -37.82
N THR A 168 24.04 -45.37 -38.99
CA THR A 168 24.77 -45.85 -40.18
C THR A 168 26.24 -45.48 -40.10
N SER A 169 27.11 -46.42 -40.47
CA SER A 169 28.57 -46.34 -40.36
C SER A 169 29.17 -45.05 -40.93
N PRO A 170 30.04 -44.33 -40.18
CA PRO A 170 30.76 -43.19 -40.72
C PRO A 170 31.96 -43.70 -41.51
N LEU A 171 31.83 -43.77 -42.83
CA LEU A 171 33.01 -43.76 -43.70
C LEU A 171 33.31 -42.30 -44.06
N SER A 172 34.54 -41.89 -43.76
CA SER A 172 35.28 -40.75 -44.33
C SER A 172 35.19 -39.39 -43.61
N SER A 173 36.22 -39.10 -42.83
CA SER A 173 36.89 -37.80 -42.83
C SER A 173 38.42 -38.07 -42.89
N PRO A 174 39.28 -37.21 -43.48
CA PRO A 174 39.29 -35.76 -43.22
C PRO A 174 39.49 -34.87 -44.47
N THR A 175 39.03 -33.62 -44.38
CA THR A 175 39.76 -32.52 -45.04
C THR A 175 39.85 -31.35 -44.07
N THR A 176 41.06 -31.23 -43.55
CA THR A 176 41.64 -30.05 -42.93
C THR A 176 41.59 -28.87 -43.90
N ALA A 177 40.97 -27.77 -43.50
CA ALA A 177 41.36 -26.44 -43.93
C ALA A 177 41.09 -25.49 -42.77
N ALA A 178 42.18 -25.04 -42.15
CA ALA A 178 42.19 -24.00 -41.12
C ALA A 178 42.18 -22.60 -41.81
N PRO A 179 42.37 -21.49 -41.08
CA PRO A 179 41.40 -20.41 -40.94
C PRO A 179 41.78 -19.17 -41.75
N ASP A 180 40.78 -18.39 -42.18
CA ASP A 180 41.01 -16.98 -42.55
C ASP A 180 40.38 -16.09 -41.48
N GLU A 181 41.28 -15.44 -40.73
CA GLU A 181 40.98 -14.23 -39.97
C GLU A 181 40.74 -13.05 -40.92
N ASP A 182 40.18 -11.99 -40.32
CA ASP A 182 40.20 -10.60 -40.77
C ASP A 182 39.05 -10.11 -41.67
N LYS A 183 38.00 -9.60 -41.02
CA LYS A 183 37.53 -8.23 -41.33
C LYS A 183 36.79 -7.57 -40.16
N VAL A 184 37.54 -6.77 -39.43
CA VAL A 184 37.04 -5.63 -38.65
C VAL A 184 36.47 -4.60 -39.62
N VAL A 185 35.18 -4.25 -39.49
CA VAL A 185 34.67 -2.92 -39.86
C VAL A 185 33.72 -2.46 -38.76
N ALA A 186 34.21 -1.53 -37.95
CA ALA A 186 33.43 -0.68 -37.07
C ALA A 186 32.81 0.48 -37.85
N THR A 187 31.51 0.69 -37.68
CA THR A 187 30.79 1.98 -37.80
C THR A 187 29.53 1.84 -36.94
N LYS A 188 29.49 2.31 -35.69
CA LYS A 188 29.25 3.69 -35.23
C LYS A 188 28.02 4.37 -35.87
N ALA A 189 26.88 4.23 -35.22
CA ALA A 189 25.80 5.22 -35.10
C ALA A 189 25.15 4.96 -33.72
N ALA A 190 25.47 5.73 -32.67
CA ALA A 190 24.87 7.04 -32.36
C ALA A 190 23.33 6.90 -32.34
N ASP A 191 22.73 6.57 -31.20
CA ASP A 191 22.33 7.56 -30.18
C ASP A 191 21.38 8.61 -30.80
N ASP A 192 20.11 8.25 -30.94
CA ASP A 192 19.00 9.20 -31.06
C ASP A 192 17.68 8.49 -30.72
N ILE A 193 16.67 9.23 -30.29
CA ILE A 193 15.39 8.80 -29.66
C ILE A 193 15.46 8.71 -28.13
N MET A 194 16.08 9.73 -27.53
CA MET A 194 15.61 10.30 -26.27
C MET A 194 15.02 11.69 -26.56
N GLN A 195 13.82 11.74 -27.16
CA GLN A 195 12.91 12.90 -27.15
C GLN A 195 11.60 12.58 -27.91
N GLN A 196 10.63 12.02 -27.19
CA GLN A 196 9.23 12.38 -27.44
C GLN A 196 8.70 13.00 -26.16
N SER A 197 8.97 14.29 -26.03
CA SER A 197 8.27 15.20 -25.14
C SER A 197 7.06 15.74 -25.88
N ALA A 198 5.86 15.47 -25.36
CA ALA A 198 4.71 16.37 -25.38
C ALA A 198 3.70 15.89 -24.34
#